data_AF-A0A939DSU0-F1
#
_entry.id   AF-A0A939DSU0-F1
#
_cell.length_a   1.000
_cell.length_b   1.000
_cell.length_c   1.000
_cell.angle_alpha   90.00
_cell.angle_beta   90.00
_cell.angle_gamma   90.00
#
_symmetry.space_group_name_H-M   'P 1'
#
loop_
_entity.id
_entity.type
_entity.pdbx_description
1 polymer ?
#
loop_
_entity_poly.entity_id
_entity_poly.type
_entity_poly.pdbx_seq_one_letter_code
_entity_poly.pdbx_strand_id
1 'polypeptide(L)'
;IQRPMKRVNAVGKIIEVLGEHMAPGMEIEMALRTFDIPHNWPKEVEKQVQGLAEQVPEEAKQGRVDLRAMPLVTIDGEDARDFDDAVYCEPLDD
;
A
#
# COMPACT_ATOMS: atom_id res chain seq x y z
N ILE A 1 -28.44 -4.04 17.25
CA ILE A 1 -28.21 -2.69 16.68
C ILE A 1 -29.57 -2.12 16.30
N GLN A 2 -29.91 -0.91 16.74
CA GLN A 2 -31.20 -0.26 16.52
C GLN A 2 -30.99 1.13 15.91
N ARG A 3 -31.66 1.42 14.78
CA ARG A 3 -31.68 2.75 14.17
C ARG A 3 -32.57 3.70 14.98
N PRO A 4 -32.30 5.02 14.97
CA PRO A 4 -33.09 5.98 15.74
C PRO A 4 -34.53 6.09 15.22
N MET A 5 -35.47 6.38 16.13
CA MET A 5 -36.87 6.72 15.86
C MET A 5 -37.23 8.03 16.57
N LYS A 6 -38.38 8.65 16.25
CA LYS A 6 -38.81 9.96 16.81
C LYS A 6 -38.69 10.13 18.32
N ARG A 7 -38.73 9.05 19.11
CA ARG A 7 -38.66 9.06 20.58
C ARG A 7 -37.65 8.05 21.14
N VAL A 8 -36.82 7.44 20.30
CA VAL A 8 -35.87 6.40 20.70
C VAL A 8 -34.53 6.65 20.00
N ASN A 9 -33.46 6.79 20.78
CA ASN A 9 -32.11 6.99 20.25
C ASN A 9 -31.59 5.73 19.54
N ALA A 10 -30.53 5.89 18.75
CA ALA A 10 -29.81 4.75 18.19
C ALA A 10 -29.17 3.91 19.30
N VAL A 11 -29.14 2.59 19.12
CA VAL A 11 -28.46 1.66 20.03
C VAL A 11 -27.40 0.89 19.26
N GLY A 12 -26.14 1.06 19.68
CA GLY A 12 -24.98 0.35 19.16
C GLY A 12 -24.40 -0.63 20.18
N LYS A 13 -23.43 -1.41 19.73
CA LYS A 13 -22.55 -2.21 20.58
C LYS A 13 -21.12 -1.77 20.29
N ILE A 14 -20.33 -1.52 21.34
CA ILE A 14 -18.89 -1.31 21.19
C ILE A 14 -18.28 -2.64 20.75
N ILE A 15 -17.64 -2.65 19.58
CA ILE A 15 -16.95 -3.82 19.04
C ILE A 15 -15.43 -3.74 19.24
N GLU A 16 -14.90 -2.54 19.48
CA GLU A 16 -13.47 -2.25 19.62
C GLU A 16 -13.29 -0.97 20.44
N VAL A 17 -12.22 -0.92 21.27
CA VAL A 17 -11.80 0.26 22.04
C VAL A 17 -10.41 0.66 21.56
N LEU A 18 -10.29 1.84 20.95
CA LEU A 18 -9.08 2.25 20.22
C LEU A 18 -7.98 2.87 21.10
N GLY A 19 -8.23 3.05 22.39
CA GLY A 19 -7.27 3.62 23.35
C GLY A 19 -7.76 4.91 23.99
N GLU A 20 -6.84 5.64 24.63
CA GLU A 20 -7.12 6.90 25.31
C GLU A 20 -7.12 8.09 24.33
N HIS A 21 -7.97 9.07 24.62
CA HIS A 21 -8.04 10.31 23.86
C HIS A 21 -6.67 11.02 23.93
N MET A 22 -6.08 11.35 22.78
CA MET A 22 -4.77 11.99 22.60
C MET A 22 -3.53 11.07 22.53
N ALA A 23 -3.70 9.76 22.41
CA ALA A 23 -2.57 8.90 22.06
C ALA A 23 -2.05 9.22 20.64
N PRO A 24 -0.72 9.32 20.41
CA PRO A 24 -0.16 9.50 19.07
C PRO A 24 -0.64 8.40 18.10
N GLY A 25 -1.09 8.78 16.90
CA GLY A 25 -1.61 7.84 15.89
C GLY A 25 -3.11 7.56 15.98
N MET A 26 -3.82 8.09 16.98
CA MET A 26 -5.28 7.94 17.09
C MET A 26 -6.02 8.59 15.91
N GLU A 27 -5.50 9.69 15.39
CA GLU A 27 -5.99 10.36 14.19
C GLU A 27 -5.94 9.47 12.95
N ILE A 28 -4.92 8.61 12.85
CA ILE A 28 -4.76 7.65 11.75
C ILE A 28 -5.83 6.55 11.89
N GLU A 29 -5.94 5.93 13.08
CA GLU A 29 -6.91 4.86 13.35
C GLU A 29 -8.36 5.32 13.15
N MET A 30 -8.66 6.58 13.51
CA MET A 30 -9.95 7.22 13.25
C MET A 30 -10.21 7.43 11.76
N ALA A 31 -9.22 7.94 11.01
CA ALA A 31 -9.36 8.17 9.57
C ALA A 31 -9.58 6.85 8.83
N LEU A 32 -8.80 5.81 9.14
CA LEU A 32 -8.93 4.48 8.53
C LEU A 32 -10.34 3.91 8.68
N ARG A 33 -10.97 4.03 9.85
CA ARG A 33 -12.33 3.52 10.11
C ARG A 33 -13.43 4.43 9.58
N THR A 34 -13.25 5.75 9.65
CA THR A 34 -14.26 6.72 9.19
C THR A 34 -14.45 6.65 7.68
N PHE A 35 -13.36 6.41 6.94
CA PHE A 35 -13.36 6.32 5.49
C PHE A 35 -13.30 4.88 4.97
N ASP A 36 -13.45 3.88 5.86
CA ASP A 36 -13.38 2.45 5.54
C ASP A 36 -12.17 2.07 4.66
N ILE A 37 -10.99 2.62 4.98
CA ILE A 37 -9.73 2.36 4.26
C ILE A 37 -9.18 0.98 4.68
N PRO A 38 -9.04 0.02 3.75
CA PRO A 38 -8.45 -1.28 4.06
C PRO A 38 -6.97 -1.11 4.41
N HIS A 39 -6.60 -1.59 5.60
CA HIS A 39 -5.24 -1.49 6.13
C HIS A 39 -4.71 -2.82 6.69
N ASN A 40 -5.56 -3.85 6.75
CA ASN A 40 -5.18 -5.19 7.17
C ASN A 40 -4.98 -6.07 5.94
N TRP A 41 -3.85 -6.77 5.89
CA TRP A 41 -3.56 -7.73 4.84
C TRP A 41 -4.32 -9.05 5.09
N PRO A 42 -5.10 -9.55 4.12
CA PRO A 42 -5.71 -10.86 4.23
C PRO A 42 -4.65 -11.97 4.30
N LYS A 43 -4.90 -13.03 5.08
CA LYS A 43 -3.98 -14.19 5.20
C LYS A 43 -3.61 -14.81 3.85
N GLU A 44 -4.53 -14.81 2.89
CA GLU A 44 -4.25 -15.32 1.55
C GLU A 44 -3.24 -14.46 0.79
N VAL A 45 -3.25 -13.13 0.99
CA VAL A 45 -2.25 -12.21 0.42
C VAL A 45 -0.89 -12.48 1.04
N GLU A 46 -0.82 -12.60 2.37
CA GLU A 46 0.43 -12.94 3.08
C GLU A 46 1.01 -14.27 2.60
N LYS A 47 0.17 -15.29 2.47
CA LYS A 47 0.56 -16.62 1.97
C LYS A 47 1.05 -16.57 0.52
N GLN A 48 0.44 -15.74 -0.33
CA GLN A 48 0.83 -15.59 -1.72
C GLN A 48 2.23 -14.95 -1.85
N VAL A 49 2.49 -13.87 -1.11
CA VAL A 49 3.76 -13.13 -1.22
C VAL A 49 4.95 -13.88 -0.59
N GLN A 50 4.70 -14.79 0.36
CA GLN A 50 5.73 -15.64 0.97
C GLN A 50 6.54 -16.48 -0.04
N GLY A 51 5.96 -16.77 -1.21
CA GLY A 51 6.63 -17.54 -2.26
C GLY A 51 7.56 -16.72 -3.16
N LEU A 52 7.62 -15.39 -3.00
CA LEU A 52 8.46 -14.53 -3.83
C LEU A 52 9.93 -14.66 -3.44
N ALA A 53 10.79 -14.87 -4.44
CA ALA A 53 12.24 -14.82 -4.25
C ALA A 53 12.74 -13.38 -4.27
N GLU A 54 13.86 -13.12 -3.59
CA GLU A 54 14.50 -11.79 -3.54
C GLU A 54 15.05 -11.34 -4.90
N GLN A 55 15.50 -12.30 -5.71
CA GLN A 55 16.06 -12.03 -7.03
C GLN A 55 15.14 -12.53 -8.14
N VAL A 56 15.10 -11.80 -9.26
CA VAL A 56 14.36 -12.21 -10.44
C VAL A 56 15.06 -13.42 -11.09
N PRO A 57 14.38 -14.57 -11.22
CA PRO A 57 14.97 -15.79 -11.80
C PRO A 57 15.28 -15.62 -13.29
N GLU A 58 16.27 -16.35 -13.81
CA GLU A 58 16.72 -16.24 -15.20
C GLU A 58 15.62 -16.64 -16.20
N GLU A 59 14.77 -17.61 -15.83
CA GLU A 59 13.65 -18.05 -16.66
C GLU A 59 12.63 -16.91 -16.89
N ALA A 60 12.45 -16.02 -15.92
CA ALA A 60 11.54 -14.88 -16.03
C ALA A 60 12.07 -13.75 -16.93
N LYS A 61 13.38 -13.78 -17.25
CA LYS A 61 14.04 -12.82 -18.14
C LYS A 61 13.92 -13.20 -19.61
N GLN A 62 13.64 -14.47 -19.91
CA GLN A 62 13.58 -14.99 -21.27
C GLN A 62 12.51 -14.28 -22.11
N GLY A 63 12.86 -13.89 -23.33
CA GLY A 63 11.95 -13.22 -24.26
C GLY A 63 11.72 -11.73 -23.99
N ARG A 64 12.39 -11.14 -22.99
CA ARG A 64 12.34 -9.69 -22.74
C ARG A 64 13.43 -8.95 -23.50
N VAL A 65 13.17 -7.68 -23.82
CA VAL A 65 14.21 -6.77 -24.32
C VAL A 65 15.19 -6.49 -23.19
N ASP A 66 16.48 -6.66 -23.45
CA ASP A 66 17.52 -6.45 -22.46
C ASP A 66 18.01 -4.99 -22.47
N LEU A 67 17.62 -4.24 -21.44
CA LEU A 67 18.01 -2.84 -21.25
C LEU A 67 19.04 -2.67 -20.11
N ARG A 68 19.64 -3.74 -19.60
CA ARG A 68 20.52 -3.68 -18.41
C ARG A 68 21.79 -2.84 -18.60
N ALA A 69 22.20 -2.62 -19.85
CA ALA A 69 23.34 -1.76 -20.18
C ALA A 69 22.94 -0.28 -20.40
N MET A 70 21.65 0.03 -20.47
CA MET A 70 21.15 1.39 -20.61
C MET A 70 21.26 2.11 -19.26
N PRO A 71 21.76 3.36 -19.21
CA PRO A 71 21.98 4.06 -17.95
C PRO A 71 20.69 4.71 -17.45
N LEU A 72 19.67 3.88 -17.19
CA LEU A 72 18.42 4.26 -16.56
C LEU A 72 18.66 4.70 -15.12
N VAL A 73 17.99 5.76 -14.69
CA VAL A 73 18.02 6.27 -13.31
C VAL A 73 16.60 6.51 -12.79
N THR A 74 16.42 6.48 -11.48
CA THR A 74 15.19 6.90 -10.79
C THR A 74 15.45 8.24 -10.09
N ILE A 75 14.41 9.08 -9.94
CA ILE A 75 14.51 10.39 -9.30
C ILE A 75 13.32 10.56 -8.36
N ASP A 76 13.57 10.35 -7.08
CA ASP A 76 12.54 10.19 -6.06
C ASP A 76 12.78 11.09 -4.85
N GLY A 77 11.78 11.20 -3.97
CA GLY A 77 11.94 11.83 -2.66
C GLY A 77 12.86 11.02 -1.73
N GLU A 78 13.52 11.69 -0.78
CA GLU A 78 14.51 11.07 0.12
C GLU A 78 13.97 9.88 0.94
N ASP A 79 12.68 9.92 1.29
CA ASP A 79 12.02 8.87 2.07
C ASP A 79 11.34 7.77 1.22
N ALA A 80 11.34 7.88 -0.12
CA ALA A 80 10.73 6.89 -1.01
C ALA A 80 11.50 5.56 -1.00
N ARG A 81 10.80 4.43 -1.15
CA ARG A 81 11.41 3.08 -1.13
C ARG A 81 10.88 2.15 -2.22
N ASP A 82 9.88 2.60 -2.96
CA ASP A 82 9.06 1.86 -3.91
C ASP A 82 9.18 2.49 -5.31
N PHE A 83 10.39 2.46 -5.86
CA PHE A 83 10.71 3.05 -7.16
C PHE A 83 10.06 2.26 -8.32
N ASP A 84 9.05 2.83 -8.96
CA ASP A 84 8.26 2.17 -10.01
C ASP A 84 8.58 2.67 -11.43
N ASP A 85 9.23 3.83 -11.56
CA ASP A 85 9.69 4.38 -12.82
C ASP A 85 11.22 4.55 -12.92
N ALA A 86 11.72 4.61 -14.15
CA ALA A 86 13.11 4.92 -14.46
C ALA A 86 13.19 5.59 -15.84
N VAL A 87 14.12 6.53 -15.99
CA VAL A 87 14.26 7.34 -17.20
C VAL A 87 15.68 7.37 -17.74
N TYR A 88 15.77 7.47 -19.06
CA TYR A 88 16.99 7.72 -19.83
C TYR A 88 16.58 8.40 -21.15
N CYS A 89 17.41 9.32 -21.65
CA CYS A 89 17.21 9.88 -22.98
C CYS A 89 18.56 10.14 -23.67
N GLU A 90 18.51 10.10 -24.99
CA GLU A 90 19.61 10.47 -25.88
C GLU A 90 19.07 11.39 -26.99
N PRO A 91 19.88 12.31 -27.50
CA PRO A 91 19.51 13.02 -28.72
C PRO A 91 19.38 12.01 -29.87
N LEU A 92 18.42 12.25 -30.75
CA LEU A 92 18.35 11.52 -32.02
C LEU A 92 19.55 11.96 -32.88
N ASP A 93 20.18 10.99 -33.54
CA ASP A 93 21.13 11.29 -34.62
C ASP A 93 20.40 12.05 -35.76
N ASP A 94 21.11 12.97 -36.43
CA ASP A 94 20.61 13.73 -37.59
C ASP A 94 20.15 12.84 -38.76
#